data_AF-A0A075MRG1-F1
#
_entry.id   AF-A0A075MRG1-F1
#
_cell.length_a   1.000
_cell.length_b   1.000
_cell.length_c   1.000
_cell.angle_alpha   90.00
_cell.angle_beta   90.00
_cell.angle_gamma   90.00
#
_symmetry.space_group_name_H-M   'P 1'
#
loop_
_entity.id
_entity.type
_entity.pdbx_description
1 polymer ?
#
loop_
_entity_poly.entity_id
_entity_poly.type
_entity_poly.pdbx_seq_one_letter_code
_entity_poly.pdbx_strand_id
1 'polypeptide(L)'
;MLDNEVLPAKFGHIIASNKTYGHRFLSGKEITVNSASLIEYSKLLKENFIILDALNRKEIIQQEIQKIISGKNLSIIEDNELLNEVVNLVEYPVVYLGQIDEKFMTLPEEVLITTLRNNQRYLMLRNSTSGKLAPYFIIVSNTIGQDQGKEIIHGNQTVLGARLFDALFFYENDKKMKLEKRIEQLKALTFHKEIGSVYDKIESVKAIAEKLSNRLQADTAKVIRAVSLMKADLVTEMVGEFPELQGIMGYYYALNDGEGEDIAITIRDHYKPLGPNDYVPTNKVAAIVALADKLDTLNQMFAINIKPTGSKDPFALRRAANGVVRIIAENNFALDIKTDLADLNIREDVINYISEREVSINNFN
;
A
#
# COMPACT_ATOMS: atom_id res chain seq x y z
N MET A 1 -41.20 -5.74 2.59
CA MET A 1 -42.52 -6.41 2.59
C MET A 1 -42.36 -7.78 3.21
N LEU A 2 -43.40 -8.31 3.84
CA LEU A 2 -43.50 -9.70 4.30
C LEU A 2 -44.81 -10.25 3.73
N ASP A 3 -44.78 -11.41 3.07
CA ASP A 3 -45.97 -12.01 2.42
C ASP A 3 -46.75 -11.03 1.51
N ASN A 4 -46.00 -10.22 0.75
CA ASN A 4 -46.50 -9.16 -0.14
C ASN A 4 -47.18 -7.97 0.56
N GLU A 5 -47.13 -7.90 1.89
CA GLU A 5 -47.62 -6.76 2.66
C GLU A 5 -46.50 -5.80 3.03
N VAL A 6 -46.81 -4.50 2.96
CA VAL A 6 -45.90 -3.44 3.42
C VAL A 6 -45.90 -3.45 4.95
N LEU A 7 -44.72 -3.64 5.55
CA LEU A 7 -44.57 -3.53 7.00
C LEU A 7 -44.71 -2.07 7.43
N PRO A 8 -45.46 -1.76 8.50
CA PRO A 8 -45.62 -0.41 9.00
C PRO A 8 -44.35 0.06 9.74
N ALA A 9 -43.31 0.38 8.99
CA ALA A 9 -42.03 0.85 9.49
C ALA A 9 -41.74 2.29 9.05
N LYS A 10 -41.01 3.02 9.89
CA LYS A 10 -40.59 4.40 9.62
C LYS A 10 -39.16 4.61 10.12
N PHE A 11 -38.36 5.30 9.32
CA PHE A 11 -37.02 5.75 9.71
C PHE A 11 -36.84 7.22 9.33
N GLY A 12 -36.71 8.09 10.33
CA GLY A 12 -36.70 9.54 10.12
C GLY A 12 -37.98 10.01 9.43
N HIS A 13 -37.86 10.59 8.23
CA HIS A 13 -38.98 11.05 7.40
C HIS A 13 -39.44 10.02 6.35
N ILE A 14 -38.74 8.88 6.24
CA ILE A 14 -39.04 7.83 5.25
C ILE A 14 -40.02 6.84 5.86
N ILE A 15 -41.16 6.65 5.19
CA ILE A 15 -42.18 5.65 5.54
C ILE A 15 -41.99 4.46 4.61
N ALA A 16 -41.97 3.26 5.18
CA ALA A 16 -41.89 2.04 4.40
C ALA A 16 -43.07 1.95 3.43
N SER A 17 -42.78 1.61 2.18
CA SER A 17 -43.76 1.40 1.13
C SER A 17 -43.30 0.23 0.26
N ASN A 18 -44.13 -0.15 -0.71
CA ASN A 18 -43.74 -1.07 -1.76
C ASN A 18 -43.12 -0.34 -2.97
N LYS A 19 -42.59 0.86 -2.79
CA LYS A 19 -41.95 1.64 -3.85
C LYS A 19 -40.44 1.60 -3.68
N THR A 20 -39.74 1.42 -4.80
CA THR A 20 -38.28 1.48 -4.90
C THR A 20 -37.90 2.29 -6.15
N TYR A 21 -36.61 2.43 -6.42
CA TYR A 21 -36.12 3.13 -7.61
C TYR A 21 -35.16 2.25 -8.40
N GLY A 22 -35.22 2.39 -9.72
CA GLY A 22 -34.23 1.81 -10.62
C GLY A 22 -32.92 2.59 -10.60
N HIS A 23 -31.96 2.15 -11.41
CA HIS A 23 -30.66 2.80 -11.50
C HIS A 23 -30.79 4.29 -11.80
N ARG A 24 -30.09 5.14 -11.04
CA ARG A 24 -30.24 6.60 -11.05
C ARG A 24 -30.19 7.23 -12.44
N PHE A 25 -29.28 6.75 -13.29
CA PHE A 25 -29.04 7.33 -14.62
C PHE A 25 -29.65 6.54 -15.78
N LEU A 26 -29.95 5.24 -15.59
CA LEU A 26 -30.34 4.34 -16.68
C LEU A 26 -31.85 4.05 -16.70
N SER A 27 -32.51 4.08 -15.53
CA SER A 27 -33.95 3.96 -15.43
C SER A 27 -34.55 5.21 -14.79
N GLY A 28 -34.02 5.62 -13.61
CA GLY A 28 -34.42 6.82 -12.87
C GLY A 28 -35.89 6.85 -12.42
N LYS A 29 -36.63 5.75 -12.60
CA LYS A 29 -38.08 5.66 -12.35
C LYS A 29 -38.37 5.05 -10.99
N GLU A 30 -39.45 5.52 -10.37
CA GLU A 30 -40.08 4.82 -9.26
C GLU A 30 -40.68 3.50 -9.78
N ILE A 31 -40.44 2.44 -9.03
CA ILE A 31 -40.86 1.08 -9.36
C ILE A 31 -41.74 0.57 -8.22
N THR A 32 -42.91 0.02 -8.57
CA THR A 32 -43.76 -0.68 -7.60
C THR A 32 -43.32 -2.13 -7.46
N VAL A 33 -43.00 -2.53 -6.23
CA VAL A 33 -42.67 -3.90 -5.84
C VAL A 33 -43.98 -4.61 -5.51
N ASN A 34 -44.39 -5.55 -6.38
CA ASN A 34 -45.65 -6.28 -6.21
C ASN A 34 -45.48 -7.57 -5.40
N SER A 35 -44.24 -7.97 -5.11
CA SER A 35 -43.93 -9.26 -4.52
C SER A 35 -42.75 -9.17 -3.56
N ALA A 36 -42.87 -9.86 -2.43
CA ALA A 36 -41.80 -10.05 -1.45
C ALA A 36 -40.80 -11.15 -1.87
N SER A 37 -41.04 -11.85 -2.98
CA SER A 37 -40.11 -12.86 -3.53
C SER A 37 -38.79 -12.20 -3.94
N LEU A 38 -37.68 -12.68 -3.37
CA LEU A 38 -36.34 -12.20 -3.72
C LEU A 38 -36.01 -12.41 -5.21
N ILE A 39 -36.53 -13.49 -5.82
CA ILE A 39 -36.31 -13.80 -7.23
C ILE A 39 -37.02 -12.75 -8.11
N GLU A 40 -38.28 -12.46 -7.83
CA GLU A 40 -39.05 -11.46 -8.58
C GLU A 40 -38.52 -10.05 -8.35
N TYR A 41 -38.12 -9.73 -7.12
CA TYR A 41 -37.48 -8.46 -6.80
C TYR A 41 -36.14 -8.29 -7.54
N SER A 42 -35.29 -9.31 -7.55
CA SER A 42 -34.01 -9.27 -8.29
C SER A 42 -34.22 -9.13 -9.79
N LYS A 43 -35.24 -9.79 -10.36
CA LYS A 43 -35.60 -9.65 -11.78
C LYS A 43 -36.07 -8.22 -12.09
N LEU A 44 -36.95 -7.69 -11.26
CA LEU A 44 -37.49 -6.32 -11.38
C LEU A 44 -36.38 -5.26 -11.32
N LEU A 45 -35.43 -5.42 -10.40
CA LEU A 45 -34.25 -4.56 -10.31
C LEU A 45 -33.36 -4.69 -11.56
N LYS A 46 -33.13 -5.91 -12.04
CA LYS A 46 -32.31 -6.15 -13.24
C LYS A 46 -32.90 -5.53 -14.51
N GLU A 47 -34.22 -5.60 -14.67
CA GLU A 47 -34.96 -4.92 -15.76
C GLU A 47 -34.84 -3.38 -15.67
N ASN A 48 -34.50 -2.87 -14.48
CA ASN A 48 -34.27 -1.45 -14.21
C ASN A 48 -32.78 -1.14 -13.96
N PHE A 49 -31.89 -1.94 -14.55
CA PHE A 49 -30.44 -1.75 -14.54
C PHE A 49 -29.82 -1.78 -13.14
N ILE A 50 -30.28 -2.67 -12.27
CA ILE A 50 -29.63 -2.95 -10.98
C ILE A 50 -29.45 -4.46 -10.85
N ILE A 51 -28.20 -4.92 -10.75
CA ILE A 51 -27.88 -6.30 -10.41
C ILE A 51 -27.69 -6.35 -8.90
N LEU A 52 -28.64 -6.93 -8.17
CA LEU A 52 -28.68 -6.88 -6.71
C LEU A 52 -27.48 -7.59 -6.05
N ASP A 53 -27.18 -8.80 -6.51
CA ASP A 53 -26.14 -9.66 -5.93
C ASP A 53 -24.73 -9.24 -6.38
N ALA A 54 -23.88 -8.97 -5.39
CA ALA A 54 -22.49 -8.60 -5.59
C ALA A 54 -21.67 -9.72 -6.25
N LEU A 55 -21.95 -10.99 -5.97
CA LEU A 55 -21.25 -12.11 -6.60
C LEU A 55 -21.55 -12.16 -8.10
N ASN A 56 -22.82 -11.98 -8.49
CA ASN A 56 -23.20 -11.87 -9.89
C ASN A 56 -22.52 -10.67 -10.59
N ARG A 57 -22.44 -9.50 -9.93
CA ARG A 57 -21.71 -8.34 -10.48
C ARG A 57 -20.22 -8.66 -10.68
N LYS A 58 -19.59 -9.34 -9.71
CA LYS A 58 -18.19 -9.75 -9.78
C LYS A 58 -17.93 -10.69 -10.95
N GLU A 59 -18.78 -11.71 -11.13
CA GLU A 59 -18.68 -12.65 -12.25
C GLU A 59 -18.82 -11.94 -13.61
N ILE A 60 -19.79 -11.02 -13.74
CA ILE A 60 -19.97 -10.22 -14.96
C ILE A 60 -18.72 -9.41 -15.27
N ILE A 61 -18.17 -8.69 -14.28
CA ILE A 61 -16.95 -7.89 -14.45
C ILE A 61 -15.80 -8.79 -14.93
N GLN A 62 -15.58 -9.93 -14.26
CA GLN A 62 -14.50 -10.85 -14.62
C GLN A 62 -14.67 -11.40 -16.03
N GLN A 63 -15.88 -11.82 -16.41
CA GLN A 63 -16.16 -12.34 -17.75
C GLN A 63 -15.93 -11.29 -18.84
N GLU A 64 -16.37 -10.04 -18.62
CA GLU A 64 -16.16 -8.95 -19.57
C GLU A 64 -14.67 -8.57 -19.69
N ILE A 65 -13.92 -8.57 -18.58
CA ILE A 65 -12.46 -8.37 -18.61
C ILE A 65 -11.80 -9.46 -19.48
N GLN A 66 -12.16 -10.73 -19.26
CA GLN A 66 -11.60 -11.84 -20.05
C GLN A 66 -11.93 -11.69 -21.55
N LYS A 67 -13.14 -11.26 -21.90
CA LYS A 67 -13.50 -10.96 -23.29
C LYS A 67 -12.65 -9.85 -23.88
N ILE A 68 -12.42 -8.77 -23.14
CA ILE A 68 -11.64 -7.60 -23.58
C ILE A 68 -10.16 -7.95 -23.83
N ILE A 69 -9.56 -8.76 -22.97
CA ILE A 69 -8.15 -9.14 -23.06
C ILE A 69 -7.91 -10.38 -23.93
N SER A 70 -8.95 -11.14 -24.27
CA SER A 70 -8.83 -12.32 -25.14
C SER A 70 -8.16 -11.98 -26.48
N GLY A 71 -7.14 -12.76 -26.84
CA GLY A 71 -6.34 -12.54 -28.05
C GLY A 71 -5.36 -11.36 -27.97
N LYS A 72 -5.32 -10.63 -26.85
CA LYS A 72 -4.31 -9.63 -26.52
C LYS A 72 -3.36 -10.28 -25.52
N ASN A 73 -2.05 -10.11 -25.68
CA ASN A 73 -1.03 -10.67 -24.79
C ASN A 73 -1.03 -9.98 -23.40
N LEU A 74 -2.18 -10.02 -22.72
CA LEU A 74 -2.54 -9.26 -21.53
C LEU A 74 -3.20 -10.19 -20.50
N SER A 75 -2.85 -9.99 -19.25
CA SER A 75 -3.45 -10.67 -18.09
C SER A 75 -3.76 -9.65 -17.00
N ILE A 76 -4.86 -9.84 -16.29
CA ILE A 76 -5.20 -8.99 -15.14
C ILE A 76 -4.21 -9.19 -13.99
N ILE A 77 -3.82 -8.11 -13.32
CA ILE A 77 -3.13 -8.18 -12.02
C ILE A 77 -4.19 -8.54 -10.98
N GLU A 78 -4.01 -9.67 -10.30
CA GLU A 78 -4.96 -10.11 -9.29
C GLU A 78 -4.94 -9.17 -8.08
N ASP A 79 -6.09 -8.54 -7.82
CA ASP A 79 -6.33 -7.69 -6.66
C ASP A 79 -7.77 -7.89 -6.20
N ASN A 80 -7.98 -8.91 -5.37
CA ASN A 80 -9.31 -9.27 -4.89
C ASN A 80 -9.93 -8.19 -3.99
N GLU A 81 -9.11 -7.42 -3.27
CA GLU A 81 -9.58 -6.32 -2.44
C GLU A 81 -10.15 -5.20 -3.32
N LEU A 82 -9.37 -4.74 -4.31
CA LEU A 82 -9.81 -3.71 -5.24
C LEU A 82 -11.03 -4.19 -6.05
N LEU A 83 -11.02 -5.43 -6.53
CA LEU A 83 -12.17 -5.96 -7.29
C LEU A 83 -13.44 -5.98 -6.45
N ASN A 84 -13.36 -6.40 -5.18
CA ASN A 84 -14.51 -6.37 -4.27
C ASN A 84 -14.97 -4.94 -3.98
N GLU A 85 -14.05 -3.97 -3.87
CA GLU A 85 -14.40 -2.57 -3.73
C GLU A 85 -15.15 -2.06 -4.97
N VAL A 86 -14.59 -2.27 -6.16
CA VAL A 86 -15.20 -1.88 -7.45
C VAL A 86 -16.59 -2.49 -7.63
N VAL A 87 -16.79 -3.76 -7.27
CA VAL A 87 -18.09 -4.45 -7.30
C VAL A 87 -19.15 -3.75 -6.42
N ASN A 88 -18.73 -3.07 -5.37
CA ASN A 88 -19.60 -2.35 -4.45
C ASN A 88 -19.79 -0.87 -4.83
N LEU A 89 -19.00 -0.35 -5.77
CA LEU A 89 -19.16 1.01 -6.31
C LEU A 89 -20.18 1.09 -7.46
N VAL A 90 -20.58 -0.05 -8.03
CA VAL A 90 -21.48 -0.12 -9.18
C VAL A 90 -22.68 -1.03 -8.91
N GLU A 91 -23.83 -0.60 -9.40
CA GLU A 91 -25.08 -1.37 -9.37
C GLU A 91 -25.27 -2.14 -10.69
N TYR A 92 -24.71 -1.62 -11.79
CA TYR A 92 -24.75 -2.24 -13.12
C TYR A 92 -23.41 -2.06 -13.85
N PRO A 93 -22.48 -3.02 -13.72
CA PRO A 93 -21.14 -2.89 -14.26
C PRO A 93 -21.13 -2.91 -15.79
N VAL A 94 -20.43 -1.94 -16.38
CA VAL A 94 -20.02 -1.95 -17.79
C VAL A 94 -18.51 -1.76 -17.85
N VAL A 95 -17.82 -2.67 -18.53
CA VAL A 95 -16.35 -2.74 -18.51
C VAL A 95 -15.78 -2.13 -19.79
N TYR A 96 -14.78 -1.26 -19.65
CA TYR A 96 -14.04 -0.66 -20.77
C TYR A 96 -12.53 -0.82 -20.59
N LEU A 97 -11.81 -0.78 -21.72
CA LEU A 97 -10.35 -0.77 -21.75
C LEU A 97 -9.85 0.66 -21.94
N GLY A 98 -9.14 1.20 -20.95
CA GLY A 98 -8.40 2.44 -21.06
C GLY A 98 -6.94 2.20 -21.41
N GLN A 99 -6.29 3.20 -22.00
CA GLN A 99 -4.87 3.19 -22.34
C GLN A 99 -4.10 4.27 -21.55
N ILE A 100 -2.90 3.90 -21.11
CA ILE A 100 -1.93 4.81 -20.50
C ILE A 100 -1.03 5.35 -21.62
N ASP A 101 -0.83 6.66 -21.65
CA ASP A 101 0.12 7.30 -22.58
C ASP A 101 1.53 6.77 -22.30
N GLU A 102 2.25 6.39 -23.36
CA GLU A 102 3.57 5.75 -23.30
C GLU A 102 4.58 6.57 -22.50
N LYS A 103 4.47 7.90 -22.52
CA LYS A 103 5.38 8.77 -21.74
C LYS A 103 5.33 8.49 -20.24
N PHE A 104 4.18 8.07 -19.71
CA PHE A 104 4.02 7.74 -18.29
C PHE A 104 4.57 6.36 -17.93
N MET A 105 4.80 5.49 -18.92
CA MET A 105 5.40 4.17 -18.69
C MET A 105 6.90 4.25 -18.32
N THR A 106 7.46 5.46 -18.28
CA THR A 106 8.81 5.75 -17.75
C THR A 106 8.83 5.88 -16.23
N LEU A 107 7.67 6.08 -15.60
CA LEU A 107 7.54 6.10 -14.15
C LEU A 107 7.82 4.71 -13.55
N PRO A 108 8.33 4.66 -12.30
CA PRO A 108 8.34 3.43 -11.53
C PRO A 108 6.99 2.72 -11.51
N GLU A 109 7.00 1.40 -11.57
CA GLU A 109 5.77 0.59 -11.60
C GLU A 109 4.91 0.84 -10.37
N GLU A 110 5.52 1.03 -9.20
CA GLU A 110 4.83 1.31 -7.94
C GLU A 110 4.11 2.67 -7.96
N VAL A 111 4.65 3.68 -8.64
CA VAL A 111 3.99 4.99 -8.81
C VAL A 111 2.74 4.84 -9.67
N LEU A 112 2.84 4.09 -10.78
CA LEU A 112 1.71 3.77 -11.65
C LEU A 112 0.64 3.00 -10.88
N ILE A 113 1.03 1.93 -10.19
CA ILE A 113 0.12 1.08 -9.41
C ILE A 113 -0.63 1.91 -8.37
N THR A 114 0.09 2.70 -7.58
CA THR A 114 -0.50 3.56 -6.56
C THR A 114 -1.50 4.54 -7.17
N THR A 115 -1.13 5.20 -8.28
CA THR A 115 -2.02 6.18 -8.93
C THR A 115 -3.30 5.54 -9.47
N LEU A 116 -3.17 4.41 -10.18
CA LEU A 116 -4.30 3.71 -10.80
C LEU A 116 -5.21 3.07 -9.74
N ARG A 117 -4.63 2.40 -8.74
CA ARG A 117 -5.36 1.70 -7.68
C ARG A 117 -5.98 2.67 -6.67
N ASN A 118 -5.14 3.47 -6.01
CA ASN A 118 -5.55 4.24 -4.82
C ASN A 118 -6.30 5.52 -5.16
N ASN A 119 -6.05 6.14 -6.30
CA ASN A 119 -6.73 7.39 -6.64
C ASN A 119 -7.89 7.19 -7.63
N GLN A 120 -7.90 6.11 -8.44
CA GLN A 120 -8.90 5.91 -9.51
C GLN A 120 -9.64 4.56 -9.51
N ARG A 121 -9.24 3.58 -8.69
CA ARG A 121 -9.88 2.25 -8.61
C ARG A 121 -9.88 1.48 -9.94
N TYR A 122 -8.82 1.64 -10.74
CA TYR A 122 -8.67 0.90 -11.99
C TYR A 122 -7.99 -0.45 -11.76
N LEU A 123 -8.50 -1.49 -12.43
CA LEU A 123 -7.84 -2.80 -12.42
C LEU A 123 -6.74 -2.80 -13.50
N MET A 124 -5.54 -3.18 -13.12
CA MET A 124 -4.35 -3.07 -13.97
C MET A 124 -4.09 -4.36 -14.74
N LEU A 125 -3.41 -4.24 -15.87
CA LEU A 125 -3.04 -5.37 -16.71
C LEU A 125 -1.51 -5.52 -16.78
N ARG A 126 -1.04 -6.75 -16.92
CA ARG A 126 0.34 -7.11 -17.26
C ARG A 126 0.41 -7.67 -18.65
N ASN A 127 1.56 -7.53 -19.29
CA ASN A 127 1.89 -8.29 -20.48
C ASN A 127 2.14 -9.76 -20.09
N SER A 128 1.41 -10.71 -20.68
CA SER A 128 1.44 -12.11 -20.24
C SER A 128 2.76 -12.81 -20.56
N THR A 129 3.53 -12.34 -21.53
CA THR A 129 4.87 -12.90 -21.84
C THR A 129 5.96 -12.36 -20.92
N SER A 130 5.99 -11.05 -20.71
CA SER A 130 7.09 -10.39 -19.97
C SER A 130 6.82 -10.22 -18.48
N GLY A 131 5.56 -10.32 -18.04
CA GLY A 131 5.14 -10.04 -16.66
C GLY A 131 5.16 -8.56 -16.28
N LYS A 132 5.63 -7.66 -17.16
CA LYS A 132 5.68 -6.21 -16.90
C LYS A 132 4.28 -5.59 -16.94
N LEU A 133 4.09 -4.50 -16.20
CA LEU A 133 2.89 -3.68 -16.30
C LEU A 133 2.63 -3.26 -17.76
N ALA A 134 1.41 -3.48 -18.23
CA ALA A 134 1.00 -3.09 -19.57
C ALA A 134 0.45 -1.64 -19.57
N PRO A 135 0.52 -0.90 -20.69
CA PRO A 135 0.00 0.46 -20.79
C PRO A 135 -1.54 0.48 -20.92
N TYR A 136 -2.22 -0.39 -20.18
CA TYR A 136 -3.66 -0.57 -20.24
C TYR A 136 -4.24 -0.81 -18.85
N PHE A 137 -5.46 -0.33 -18.66
CA PHE A 137 -6.22 -0.50 -17.43
C PHE A 137 -7.70 -0.72 -17.73
N ILE A 138 -8.39 -1.35 -16.79
CA ILE A 138 -9.81 -1.63 -16.89
C ILE A 138 -10.58 -0.58 -16.10
N ILE A 139 -11.59 -0.03 -16.77
CA ILE A 139 -12.59 0.87 -16.20
C ILE A 139 -13.86 0.05 -15.97
N VAL A 140 -14.41 0.10 -14.77
CA VAL A 140 -15.75 -0.44 -14.48
C VAL A 140 -16.69 0.74 -14.24
N SER A 141 -17.52 1.04 -15.23
CA SER A 141 -18.50 2.11 -15.16
C SER A 141 -19.83 1.61 -14.59
N ASN A 142 -20.56 2.50 -13.92
CA ASN A 142 -21.96 2.28 -13.53
C ASN A 142 -22.95 2.77 -14.60
N THR A 143 -22.48 3.12 -15.80
CA THR A 143 -23.30 3.62 -16.90
C THR A 143 -22.92 2.98 -18.24
N ILE A 144 -23.93 2.84 -19.10
CA ILE A 144 -23.77 2.38 -20.48
C ILE A 144 -23.39 3.58 -21.33
N GLY A 145 -22.17 3.60 -21.85
CA GLY A 145 -21.68 4.64 -22.73
C GLY A 145 -22.16 4.43 -24.16
N GLN A 146 -22.45 5.53 -24.86
CA GLN A 146 -22.72 5.51 -26.29
C GLN A 146 -21.43 5.24 -27.07
N ASP A 147 -21.56 4.78 -28.33
CA ASP A 147 -20.43 4.56 -29.25
C ASP A 147 -19.28 3.76 -28.58
N GLN A 148 -19.63 2.62 -27.98
CA GLN A 148 -18.70 1.75 -27.25
C GLN A 148 -17.99 2.41 -26.05
N GLY A 149 -18.56 3.47 -25.50
CA GLY A 149 -18.05 4.16 -24.32
C GLY A 149 -16.88 5.11 -24.57
N LYS A 150 -16.69 5.60 -25.81
CA LYS A 150 -15.58 6.52 -26.14
C LYS A 150 -15.42 7.69 -25.19
N GLU A 151 -16.51 8.39 -24.84
CA GLU A 151 -16.47 9.52 -23.90
C GLU A 151 -16.08 9.10 -22.48
N ILE A 152 -16.54 7.93 -22.03
CA ILE A 152 -16.17 7.36 -20.72
C ILE A 152 -14.67 7.05 -20.71
N ILE A 153 -14.17 6.38 -21.76
CA ILE A 153 -12.75 6.04 -21.90
C ILE A 153 -11.91 7.32 -21.94
N HIS A 154 -12.27 8.28 -22.78
CA HIS A 154 -11.55 9.55 -22.93
C HIS A 154 -11.51 10.36 -21.63
N GLY A 155 -12.65 10.49 -20.95
CA GLY A 155 -12.73 11.20 -19.67
C GLY A 155 -11.86 10.55 -18.59
N ASN A 156 -11.91 9.22 -18.45
CA ASN A 156 -11.07 8.48 -17.50
C ASN A 156 -9.58 8.61 -17.85
N GLN A 157 -9.21 8.49 -19.12
CA GLN A 157 -7.83 8.69 -19.57
C GLN A 157 -7.33 10.12 -19.33
N THR A 158 -8.19 11.13 -19.46
CA THR A 158 -7.84 12.53 -19.23
C THR A 158 -7.58 12.79 -17.74
N VAL A 159 -8.45 12.26 -16.87
CA VAL A 159 -8.27 12.35 -15.40
C VAL A 159 -7.02 11.61 -14.95
N LEU A 160 -6.79 10.39 -15.46
CA LEU A 160 -5.57 9.63 -15.18
C LEU A 160 -4.33 10.37 -15.67
N GLY A 161 -4.38 10.88 -16.90
CA GLY A 161 -3.26 11.58 -17.53
C GLY A 161 -2.84 12.82 -16.76
N ALA A 162 -3.79 13.59 -16.23
CA ALA A 162 -3.47 14.75 -15.38
C ALA A 162 -2.68 14.34 -14.12
N ARG A 163 -3.10 13.26 -13.43
CA ARG A 163 -2.43 12.80 -12.20
C ARG A 163 -1.06 12.19 -12.47
N LEU A 164 -0.94 11.40 -13.54
CA LEU A 164 0.34 10.83 -13.94
C LEU A 164 1.31 11.90 -14.45
N PHE A 165 0.81 13.03 -14.97
CA PHE A 165 1.65 14.16 -15.32
C PHE A 165 2.27 14.80 -14.08
N ASP A 166 1.50 15.01 -13.01
CA ASP A 166 2.03 15.53 -11.74
C ASP A 166 3.08 14.57 -11.16
N ALA A 167 2.79 13.27 -11.12
CA ALA A 167 3.75 12.25 -10.67
C ALA A 167 5.04 12.25 -11.52
N LEU A 168 4.92 12.32 -12.85
CA LEU A 168 6.07 12.41 -13.75
C LEU A 168 6.89 13.69 -13.50
N PHE A 169 6.22 14.81 -13.27
CA PHE A 169 6.87 16.07 -12.93
C PHE A 169 7.67 15.95 -11.63
N PHE A 170 7.06 15.43 -10.56
CA PHE A 170 7.74 15.21 -9.28
C PHE A 170 8.94 14.28 -9.43
N TYR A 171 8.76 13.15 -10.13
CA TYR A 171 9.82 12.17 -10.34
C TYR A 171 11.04 12.77 -11.05
N GLU A 172 10.80 13.47 -12.16
CA GLU A 172 11.87 14.10 -12.95
C GLU A 172 12.48 15.31 -12.23
N ASN A 173 11.70 16.03 -11.42
CA ASN A 173 12.23 17.11 -10.61
C ASN A 173 13.12 16.59 -9.47
N ASP A 174 12.66 15.56 -8.77
CA ASP A 174 13.37 14.99 -7.63
C ASP A 174 14.72 14.38 -8.02
N LYS A 175 14.80 13.73 -9.20
CA LYS A 175 16.03 13.15 -9.77
C LYS A 175 17.15 14.17 -10.04
N LYS A 176 16.84 15.47 -10.09
CA LYS A 176 17.84 16.53 -10.30
C LYS A 176 18.70 16.79 -9.05
N MET A 177 18.21 16.40 -7.86
CA MET A 177 18.90 16.62 -6.59
C MET A 177 19.15 15.30 -5.88
N LYS A 178 20.44 14.96 -5.75
CA LYS A 178 20.89 13.76 -5.05
C LYS A 178 20.34 13.65 -3.63
N LEU A 179 20.03 12.44 -3.19
CA LEU A 179 19.58 12.11 -1.83
C LEU A 179 20.51 12.65 -0.75
N GLU A 180 21.82 12.58 -0.96
CA GLU A 180 22.83 13.09 -0.01
C GLU A 180 22.65 14.58 0.30
N LYS A 181 22.23 15.39 -0.68
CA LYS A 181 21.98 16.82 -0.47
C LYS A 181 20.68 17.09 0.30
N ARG A 182 19.82 16.08 0.45
CA ARG A 182 18.52 16.18 1.13
C ARG A 182 18.61 15.83 2.62
N ILE A 183 19.69 15.18 3.06
CA ILE A 183 19.88 14.74 4.46
C ILE A 183 19.68 15.90 5.45
N GLU A 184 20.25 17.08 5.16
CA GLU A 184 20.14 18.25 6.04
C GLU A 184 18.69 18.75 6.21
N GLN A 185 17.84 18.55 5.21
CA GLN A 185 16.43 18.94 5.28
C GLN A 185 15.65 18.08 6.28
N LEU A 186 16.13 16.88 6.61
CA LEU A 186 15.52 15.99 7.59
C LEU A 186 15.56 16.56 9.02
N LYS A 187 16.39 17.58 9.28
CA LYS A 187 16.39 18.31 10.56
C LYS A 187 15.09 19.07 10.80
N ALA A 188 14.40 19.48 9.73
CA ALA A 188 13.11 20.15 9.82
C ALA A 188 11.93 19.17 9.99
N LEU A 189 12.15 17.87 9.73
CA LEU A 189 11.10 16.86 9.83
C LEU A 189 11.07 16.26 11.24
N THR A 190 10.05 16.60 12.01
CA THR A 190 9.88 16.07 13.37
C THR A 190 9.61 14.57 13.35
N PHE A 191 10.46 13.78 14.01
CA PHE A 191 10.18 12.36 14.29
C PHE A 191 9.21 12.23 15.47
N HIS A 192 9.52 12.90 16.57
CA HIS A 192 8.64 13.04 17.72
C HIS A 192 9.06 14.25 18.56
N LYS A 193 8.09 15.00 19.12
CA LYS A 193 8.33 16.25 19.86
C LYS A 193 9.33 16.13 21.03
N GLU A 194 9.42 14.96 21.66
CA GLU A 194 10.30 14.70 22.82
C GLU A 194 11.59 13.96 22.44
N ILE A 195 11.74 13.53 21.19
CA ILE A 195 12.92 12.78 20.71
C ILE A 195 13.75 13.66 19.77
N GLY A 196 13.09 14.36 18.85
CA GLY A 196 13.74 15.26 17.90
C GLY A 196 13.28 15.04 16.46
N SER A 197 14.19 15.32 15.54
CA SER A 197 13.99 15.25 14.10
C SER A 197 14.27 13.86 13.53
N VAL A 198 13.90 13.63 12.27
CA VAL A 198 14.27 12.43 11.52
C VAL A 198 15.79 12.36 11.32
N TYR A 199 16.47 13.51 11.21
CA TYR A 199 17.93 13.56 11.21
C TYR A 199 18.52 12.99 12.51
N ASP A 200 18.02 13.42 13.67
CA ASP A 200 18.50 12.93 14.97
C ASP A 200 18.28 11.42 15.12
N LYS A 201 17.15 10.93 14.61
CA LYS A 201 16.87 9.50 14.53
C LYS A 201 17.91 8.77 13.66
N ILE A 202 18.24 9.28 12.47
CA ILE A 202 19.24 8.63 11.60
C ILE A 202 20.59 8.51 12.30
N GLU A 203 21.04 9.55 13.00
CA GLU A 203 22.32 9.52 13.73
C GLU A 203 22.29 8.50 14.87
N SER A 204 21.16 8.38 15.59
CA SER A 204 20.97 7.35 16.61
C SER A 204 20.99 5.93 16.03
N VAL A 205 20.27 5.71 14.92
CA VAL A 205 20.26 4.42 14.19
C VAL A 205 21.65 4.06 13.68
N LYS A 206 22.42 5.05 13.19
CA LYS A 206 23.78 4.85 12.68
C LYS A 206 24.71 4.27 13.75
N ALA A 207 24.62 4.75 14.99
CA ALA A 207 25.42 4.23 16.10
C ALA A 207 25.10 2.76 16.43
N ILE A 208 23.81 2.38 16.38
CA ILE A 208 23.38 0.98 16.59
C ILE A 208 23.82 0.10 15.42
N ALA A 209 23.61 0.57 14.18
CA ALA A 209 23.95 -0.13 12.96
C ALA A 209 25.46 -0.40 12.83
N GLU A 210 26.30 0.55 13.24
CA GLU A 210 27.75 0.40 13.26
C GLU A 210 28.17 -0.79 14.15
N LYS A 211 27.70 -0.81 15.40
CA LYS A 211 28.00 -1.89 16.34
C LYS A 211 27.48 -3.25 15.84
N LEU A 212 26.24 -3.28 15.31
CA LEU A 212 25.66 -4.49 14.72
C LEU A 212 26.48 -5.00 13.52
N SER A 213 26.92 -4.10 12.64
CA SER A 213 27.72 -4.48 11.47
C SER A 213 29.05 -5.10 11.86
N ASN A 214 29.71 -4.56 12.89
CA ASN A 214 30.93 -5.15 13.44
C ASN A 214 30.67 -6.52 14.09
N ARG A 215 29.61 -6.62 14.92
CA ARG A 215 29.24 -7.87 15.61
C ARG A 215 28.85 -9.01 14.66
N LEU A 216 28.24 -8.66 13.54
CA LEU A 216 27.76 -9.60 12.52
C LEU A 216 28.73 -9.75 11.34
N GLN A 217 29.90 -9.09 11.37
CA GLN A 217 30.90 -9.12 10.29
C GLN A 217 30.28 -8.77 8.93
N ALA A 218 29.60 -7.64 8.86
CA ALA A 218 29.09 -7.05 7.62
C ALA A 218 30.02 -5.91 7.15
N ASP A 219 29.81 -5.45 5.91
CA ASP A 219 30.51 -4.29 5.38
C ASP A 219 29.97 -3.01 6.07
N THR A 220 30.67 -2.57 7.12
CA THR A 220 30.31 -1.39 7.90
C THR A 220 30.19 -0.14 7.03
N ALA A 221 31.03 0.03 6.01
CA ALA A 221 30.96 1.21 5.14
C ALA A 221 29.65 1.26 4.35
N LYS A 222 29.21 0.12 3.80
CA LYS A 222 27.90 0.01 3.13
C LYS A 222 26.74 0.24 4.09
N VAL A 223 26.78 -0.36 5.29
CA VAL A 223 25.75 -0.19 6.32
C VAL A 223 25.59 1.30 6.66
N ILE A 224 26.70 1.98 6.95
CA ILE A 224 26.67 3.39 7.34
C ILE A 224 26.21 4.28 6.18
N ARG A 225 26.67 4.03 4.95
CA ARG A 225 26.19 4.78 3.77
C ARG A 225 24.69 4.60 3.58
N ALA A 226 24.17 3.40 3.72
CA ALA A 226 22.74 3.13 3.60
C ALA A 226 21.93 3.81 4.69
N VAL A 227 22.36 3.76 5.96
CA VAL A 227 21.69 4.47 7.07
C VAL A 227 21.65 5.98 6.83
N SER A 228 22.72 6.58 6.32
CA SER A 228 22.73 8.02 6.05
C SER A 228 21.73 8.45 4.97
N LEU A 229 21.32 7.55 4.08
CA LEU A 229 20.38 7.83 2.98
C LEU A 229 18.96 7.30 3.20
N MET A 230 18.74 6.38 4.15
CA MET A 230 17.53 5.55 4.25
C MET A 230 16.19 6.30 4.32
N LYS A 231 16.19 7.58 4.74
CA LYS A 231 14.98 8.41 4.85
C LYS A 231 15.07 9.73 4.10
N ALA A 232 16.08 9.90 3.24
CA ALA A 232 16.30 11.12 2.48
C ALA A 232 15.18 11.39 1.45
N ASP A 233 14.41 10.37 1.09
CA ASP A 233 13.26 10.51 0.21
C ASP A 233 12.04 11.14 0.89
N LEU A 234 11.96 11.20 2.21
CA LEU A 234 10.83 11.80 2.94
C LEU A 234 10.63 13.30 2.65
N VAL A 235 11.65 13.98 2.12
CA VAL A 235 11.62 15.40 1.74
C VAL A 235 11.57 15.60 0.23
N THR A 236 11.22 14.56 -0.52
CA THR A 236 11.01 14.62 -1.97
C THR A 236 9.57 15.03 -2.28
N GLU A 237 9.35 15.67 -3.43
CA GLU A 237 8.00 16.06 -3.84
C GLU A 237 7.12 14.81 -4.05
N MET A 238 7.69 13.75 -4.63
CA MET A 238 6.99 12.49 -4.84
C MET A 238 6.49 11.87 -3.53
N VAL A 239 7.32 11.79 -2.48
CA VAL A 239 6.88 11.22 -1.19
C VAL A 239 5.97 12.19 -0.43
N GLY A 240 6.10 13.49 -0.66
CA GLY A 240 5.15 14.48 -0.16
C GLY A 240 3.73 14.26 -0.69
N GLU A 241 3.60 13.96 -1.99
CA GLU A 241 2.30 13.66 -2.63
C GLU A 241 1.84 12.21 -2.39
N PHE A 242 2.77 11.25 -2.37
CA PHE A 242 2.50 9.82 -2.21
C PHE A 242 3.30 9.23 -1.02
N PRO A 243 2.89 9.49 0.24
CA PRO A 243 3.61 9.04 1.43
C PRO A 243 3.78 7.52 1.54
N GLU A 244 2.89 6.74 0.90
CA GLU A 244 2.98 5.29 0.83
C GLU A 244 4.18 4.78 0.01
N LEU A 245 4.79 5.63 -0.83
CA LEU A 245 5.96 5.29 -1.65
C LEU A 245 7.29 5.57 -0.96
N GLN A 246 7.29 5.97 0.31
CA GLN A 246 8.52 6.12 1.08
C GLN A 246 9.35 4.82 1.10
N GLY A 247 10.68 4.95 1.11
CA GLY A 247 11.63 3.87 0.90
C GLY A 247 11.72 3.42 -0.56
N ILE A 248 10.57 3.19 -1.23
CA ILE A 248 10.52 2.78 -2.64
C ILE A 248 11.09 3.88 -3.53
N MET A 249 10.68 5.14 -3.33
CA MET A 249 11.26 6.25 -4.09
C MET A 249 12.73 6.46 -3.75
N GLY A 250 13.10 6.31 -2.47
CA GLY A 250 14.49 6.30 -2.05
C GLY A 250 15.36 5.29 -2.81
N TYR A 251 14.85 4.09 -3.10
CA TYR A 251 15.55 3.10 -3.94
C TYR A 251 15.82 3.62 -5.36
N TYR A 252 14.78 4.13 -6.04
CA TYR A 252 14.93 4.63 -7.41
C TYR A 252 15.87 5.84 -7.48
N TYR A 253 15.79 6.74 -6.50
CA TYR A 253 16.65 7.91 -6.43
C TYR A 253 18.10 7.52 -6.09
N ALA A 254 18.33 6.56 -5.20
CA ALA A 254 19.66 6.06 -4.91
C ALA A 254 20.34 5.45 -6.15
N LEU A 255 19.60 4.63 -6.92
CA LEU A 255 20.11 4.10 -8.18
C LEU A 255 20.42 5.20 -9.20
N ASN A 256 19.52 6.19 -9.33
CA ASN A 256 19.75 7.37 -10.18
C ASN A 256 21.01 8.16 -9.77
N ASP A 257 21.29 8.24 -8.47
CA ASP A 257 22.43 8.97 -7.93
C ASP A 257 23.78 8.24 -8.08
N GLY A 258 23.73 6.97 -8.49
CA GLY A 258 24.87 6.08 -8.68
C GLY A 258 25.25 5.25 -7.46
N GLU A 259 24.36 5.14 -6.46
CA GLU A 259 24.59 4.26 -5.31
C GLU A 259 24.55 2.78 -5.71
N GLY A 260 25.28 1.94 -4.96
CA GLY A 260 25.27 0.50 -5.17
C GLY A 260 23.92 -0.14 -4.86
N GLU A 261 23.62 -1.26 -5.52
CA GLU A 261 22.34 -1.96 -5.36
C GLU A 261 22.04 -2.36 -3.90
N ASP A 262 23.05 -2.80 -3.13
CA ASP A 262 22.90 -3.10 -1.69
C ASP A 262 22.36 -1.89 -0.89
N ILE A 263 22.83 -0.69 -1.22
CA ILE A 263 22.44 0.56 -0.55
C ILE A 263 21.01 0.91 -0.94
N ALA A 264 20.70 0.88 -2.24
CA ALA A 264 19.35 1.17 -2.74
C ALA A 264 18.32 0.19 -2.15
N ILE A 265 18.60 -1.11 -2.16
CA ILE A 265 17.73 -2.14 -1.55
C ILE A 265 17.54 -1.86 -0.06
N THR A 266 18.61 -1.49 0.64
CA THR A 266 18.52 -1.15 2.07
C THR A 266 17.61 0.06 2.33
N ILE A 267 17.70 1.10 1.49
CA ILE A 267 16.81 2.28 1.58
C ILE A 267 15.34 1.85 1.40
N ARG A 268 15.03 0.94 0.48
CA ARG A 268 13.69 0.37 0.33
C ARG A 268 13.25 -0.45 1.55
N ASP A 269 14.13 -1.33 2.00
CA ASP A 269 13.74 -2.47 2.84
C ASP A 269 13.97 -2.24 4.34
N HIS A 270 14.59 -1.13 4.76
CA HIS A 270 14.82 -0.88 6.20
C HIS A 270 13.52 -0.80 7.03
N TYR A 271 12.39 -0.47 6.41
CA TYR A 271 11.08 -0.49 7.06
C TYR A 271 10.60 -1.92 7.37
N LYS A 272 11.10 -2.94 6.67
CA LYS A 272 10.61 -4.31 6.71
C LYS A 272 11.12 -5.10 7.92
N PRO A 273 10.39 -6.11 8.41
CA PRO A 273 8.97 -6.36 8.13
C PRO A 273 8.07 -5.33 8.84
N LEU A 274 6.99 -4.89 8.19
CA LEU A 274 5.98 -3.99 8.78
C LEU A 274 4.90 -4.73 9.58
N GLY A 275 4.75 -6.04 9.36
CA GLY A 275 3.73 -6.89 9.96
C GLY A 275 4.01 -8.38 9.79
N PRO A 276 3.11 -9.25 10.26
CA PRO A 276 3.33 -10.70 10.25
C PRO A 276 3.41 -11.31 8.85
N ASN A 277 2.65 -10.76 7.88
CA ASN A 277 2.62 -11.24 6.50
C ASN A 277 3.65 -10.56 5.59
N ASP A 278 4.43 -9.61 6.14
CA ASP A 278 5.47 -8.92 5.39
C ASP A 278 6.77 -9.73 5.41
N TYR A 279 7.57 -9.61 4.35
CA TYR A 279 8.82 -10.35 4.24
C TYR A 279 9.93 -9.72 5.11
N VAL A 280 10.89 -10.55 5.50
CA VAL A 280 12.13 -10.10 6.16
C VAL A 280 13.19 -9.83 5.08
N PRO A 281 13.94 -8.72 5.16
CA PRO A 281 15.03 -8.47 4.22
C PRO A 281 16.06 -9.60 4.24
N THR A 282 16.41 -10.12 3.06
CA THR A 282 17.42 -11.19 2.90
C THR A 282 18.82 -10.64 2.61
N ASN A 283 18.91 -9.39 2.11
CA ASN A 283 20.18 -8.70 1.98
C ASN A 283 20.73 -8.37 3.38
N LYS A 284 21.96 -8.80 3.68
CA LYS A 284 22.58 -8.66 5.00
C LYS A 284 22.67 -7.20 5.46
N VAL A 285 22.99 -6.27 4.56
CA VAL A 285 23.06 -4.83 4.88
C VAL A 285 21.65 -4.31 5.22
N ALA A 286 20.66 -4.66 4.40
CA ALA A 286 19.28 -4.25 4.63
C ALA A 286 18.71 -4.80 5.94
N ALA A 287 18.97 -6.07 6.26
CA ALA A 287 18.54 -6.71 7.50
C ALA A 287 19.16 -6.04 8.74
N ILE A 288 20.45 -5.70 8.69
CA ILE A 288 21.14 -4.99 9.78
C ILE A 288 20.55 -3.59 10.00
N VAL A 289 20.31 -2.83 8.93
CA VAL A 289 19.73 -1.48 9.04
C VAL A 289 18.28 -1.54 9.50
N ALA A 290 17.49 -2.50 9.02
CA ALA A 290 16.13 -2.74 9.48
C ALA A 290 16.06 -3.10 10.97
N LEU A 291 17.01 -3.92 11.44
CA LEU A 291 17.16 -4.27 12.85
C LEU A 291 17.52 -3.03 13.69
N ALA A 292 18.50 -2.24 13.24
CA ALA A 292 18.93 -1.02 13.93
C ALA A 292 17.79 0.02 14.04
N ASP A 293 17.05 0.28 12.96
CA ASP A 293 15.93 1.26 12.96
C ASP A 293 14.80 0.85 13.91
N LYS A 294 14.51 -0.45 14.00
CA LYS A 294 13.49 -0.99 14.93
C LYS A 294 13.95 -0.92 16.38
N LEU A 295 15.19 -1.31 16.65
CA LEU A 295 15.79 -1.22 17.99
C LEU A 295 15.83 0.23 18.47
N ASP A 296 16.28 1.17 17.64
CA ASP A 296 16.27 2.60 17.96
C ASP A 296 14.86 3.09 18.29
N THR A 297 13.88 2.80 17.43
CA THR A 297 12.50 3.24 17.62
C THR A 297 11.93 2.72 18.94
N LEU A 298 12.16 1.44 19.26
CA LEU A 298 11.76 0.86 20.55
C LEU A 298 12.44 1.57 21.72
N ASN A 299 13.76 1.77 21.63
CA ASN A 299 14.58 2.38 22.66
C ASN A 299 14.15 3.82 22.98
N GLN A 300 13.97 4.63 21.94
CA GLN A 300 13.57 6.03 22.05
C GLN A 300 12.13 6.17 22.56
N MET A 301 11.18 5.39 22.05
CA MET A 301 9.78 5.48 22.48
C MET A 301 9.58 5.00 23.93
N PHE A 302 10.28 3.94 24.34
CA PHE A 302 10.23 3.46 25.72
C PHE A 302 10.86 4.47 26.69
N ALA A 303 11.91 5.20 26.27
CA ALA A 303 12.55 6.24 27.08
C ALA A 303 11.59 7.37 27.46
N ILE A 304 10.61 7.67 26.59
CA ILE A 304 9.56 8.68 26.83
C ILE A 304 8.23 8.06 27.29
N ASN A 305 8.26 6.82 27.80
CA ASN A 305 7.10 6.08 28.31
C ASN A 305 5.97 5.81 27.29
N ILE A 306 6.25 5.87 25.99
CA ILE A 306 5.33 5.39 24.95
C ILE A 306 5.56 3.89 24.79
N LYS A 307 4.64 3.10 25.37
CA LYS A 307 4.70 1.63 25.34
C LYS A 307 3.42 1.04 24.75
N PRO A 308 3.51 -0.07 24.00
CA PRO A 308 2.34 -0.77 23.49
C PRO A 308 1.51 -1.40 24.62
N THR A 309 0.20 -1.45 24.43
CA THR A 309 -0.76 -2.09 25.33
C THR A 309 -1.51 -3.22 24.61
N GLY A 310 -2.34 -3.97 25.32
CA GLY A 310 -3.15 -5.04 24.70
C GLY A 310 -4.08 -4.52 23.59
N SER A 311 -4.60 -3.29 23.72
CA SER A 311 -5.56 -2.70 22.79
C SER A 311 -4.98 -1.68 21.82
N LYS A 312 -3.75 -1.18 22.05
CA LYS A 312 -3.12 -0.15 21.23
C LYS A 312 -1.66 -0.43 20.95
N ASP A 313 -1.26 -0.16 19.72
CA ASP A 313 0.11 -0.31 19.25
C ASP A 313 0.63 1.03 18.68
N PRO A 314 0.88 2.03 19.55
CA PRO A 314 1.36 3.35 19.12
C PRO A 314 2.70 3.18 18.41
N PHE A 315 2.91 3.89 17.29
CA PHE A 315 4.11 3.77 16.45
C PHE A 315 4.46 2.34 16.01
N ALA A 316 3.48 1.42 16.05
CA ALA A 316 3.68 0.01 15.70
C ALA A 316 4.78 -0.70 16.51
N LEU A 317 5.02 -0.30 17.76
CA LEU A 317 6.11 -0.82 18.60
C LEU A 317 6.03 -2.33 18.83
N ARG A 318 4.84 -2.89 19.02
CA ARG A 318 4.66 -4.35 19.13
C ARG A 318 5.04 -5.04 17.82
N ARG A 319 4.65 -4.47 16.67
CA ARG A 319 5.07 -4.99 15.35
C ARG A 319 6.58 -4.86 15.15
N ALA A 320 7.19 -3.76 15.57
CA ALA A 320 8.63 -3.54 15.51
C ALA A 320 9.40 -4.59 16.33
N ALA A 321 8.98 -4.87 17.57
CA ALA A 321 9.60 -5.90 18.41
C ALA A 321 9.47 -7.31 17.81
N ASN A 322 8.32 -7.66 17.25
CA ASN A 322 8.17 -8.91 16.51
C ASN A 322 9.07 -8.94 15.27
N GLY A 323 9.21 -7.81 14.58
CA GLY A 323 10.12 -7.65 13.45
C GLY A 323 11.59 -7.86 13.83
N VAL A 324 12.03 -7.38 15.01
CA VAL A 324 13.38 -7.65 15.54
C VAL A 324 13.63 -9.15 15.66
N VAL A 325 12.74 -9.88 16.33
CA VAL A 325 12.89 -11.34 16.51
C VAL A 325 12.92 -12.05 15.16
N ARG A 326 12.02 -11.69 14.24
CA ARG A 326 11.97 -12.27 12.89
C ARG A 326 13.24 -12.00 12.09
N ILE A 327 13.76 -10.77 12.12
CA ILE A 327 15.00 -10.43 11.42
C ILE A 327 16.16 -11.28 11.94
N ILE A 328 16.30 -11.41 13.26
CA ILE A 328 17.38 -12.20 13.88
C ILE A 328 17.24 -13.68 13.49
N ALA A 329 16.04 -14.25 13.64
CA ALA A 329 15.80 -15.67 13.38
C ALA A 329 15.89 -16.04 11.89
N GLU A 330 15.18 -15.32 11.01
CA GLU A 330 15.11 -15.66 9.58
C GLU A 330 16.44 -15.41 8.85
N ASN A 331 17.29 -14.48 9.33
CA ASN A 331 18.65 -14.28 8.80
C ASN A 331 19.73 -15.13 9.49
N ASN A 332 19.37 -15.96 10.49
CA ASN A 332 20.31 -16.73 11.32
C ASN A 332 21.43 -15.85 11.92
N PHE A 333 21.08 -14.65 12.38
CA PHE A 333 22.03 -13.79 13.06
C PHE A 333 22.41 -14.40 14.41
N ALA A 334 23.70 -14.68 14.59
CA ALA A 334 24.25 -15.19 15.83
C ALA A 334 24.33 -14.06 16.88
N LEU A 335 23.16 -13.63 17.37
CA LEU A 335 22.97 -12.63 18.42
C LEU A 335 22.22 -13.26 19.60
N ASP A 336 22.74 -13.05 20.80
CA ASP A 336 22.00 -13.30 22.03
C ASP A 336 21.24 -12.02 22.41
N ILE A 337 19.91 -12.10 22.45
CA ILE A 337 19.03 -10.92 22.64
C ILE A 337 19.36 -10.17 23.94
N LYS A 338 19.77 -10.86 25.00
CA LYS A 338 20.03 -10.21 26.29
C LYS A 338 21.38 -9.51 26.31
N THR A 339 22.43 -10.23 25.93
CA THR A 339 23.82 -9.76 26.04
C THR A 339 24.19 -8.82 24.89
N ASP A 340 23.97 -9.23 23.65
CA ASP A 340 24.36 -8.40 22.49
C ASP A 340 23.55 -7.10 22.44
N LEU A 341 22.25 -7.10 22.76
CA LEU A 341 21.48 -5.85 22.78
C LEU A 341 21.86 -4.93 23.94
N ALA A 342 22.30 -5.48 25.09
CA ALA A 342 22.83 -4.67 26.18
C ALA A 342 24.13 -3.95 25.75
N ASP A 343 25.02 -4.63 25.02
CA ASP A 343 26.25 -4.05 24.46
C ASP A 343 25.97 -2.95 23.40
N LEU A 344 24.80 -3.02 22.75
CA LEU A 344 24.29 -1.97 21.88
C LEU A 344 23.76 -0.75 22.63
N ASN A 345 23.70 -0.77 23.97
CA ASN A 345 23.03 0.22 24.83
C ASN A 345 21.51 0.27 24.66
N ILE A 346 20.88 -0.86 24.33
CA ILE A 346 19.41 -0.96 24.35
C ILE A 346 18.95 -1.07 25.80
N ARG A 347 17.88 -0.35 26.15
CA ARG A 347 17.34 -0.33 27.51
C ARG A 347 16.87 -1.71 27.95
N GLU A 348 17.06 -2.01 29.23
CA GLU A 348 16.66 -3.29 29.84
C GLU A 348 15.15 -3.58 29.67
N ASP A 349 14.30 -2.56 29.78
CA ASP A 349 12.86 -2.74 29.59
C ASP A 349 12.46 -3.05 28.14
N VAL A 350 13.26 -2.63 27.15
CA VAL A 350 13.11 -3.01 25.75
C VAL A 350 13.63 -4.43 25.51
N ILE A 351 14.79 -4.78 26.07
CA ILE A 351 15.37 -6.13 25.95
C ILE A 351 14.40 -7.18 26.52
N ASN A 352 13.83 -6.93 27.71
CA ASN A 352 12.83 -7.80 28.31
C ASN A 352 11.59 -7.93 27.42
N TYR A 353 11.10 -6.80 26.89
CA TYR A 353 9.94 -6.79 26.00
C TYR A 353 10.16 -7.61 24.70
N ILE A 354 11.36 -7.58 24.12
CA ILE A 354 11.72 -8.40 22.96
C ILE A 354 11.86 -9.87 23.36
N SER A 355 12.53 -10.16 24.48
CA SER A 355 12.79 -11.53 24.97
C SER A 355 11.50 -12.32 25.23
N GLU A 356 10.47 -11.69 25.79
CA GLU A 356 9.15 -12.32 26.00
C GLU A 356 8.51 -12.83 24.69
N ARG A 357 8.83 -12.18 23.56
CA ARG A 357 8.29 -12.50 22.24
C ARG A 357 9.08 -13.58 21.52
N GLU A 358 10.39 -13.65 21.75
CA GLU A 358 11.23 -14.75 21.25
C GLU A 358 10.73 -16.10 21.77
N VAL A 359 10.46 -16.20 23.07
CA VAL A 359 9.90 -17.41 23.69
C VAL A 359 8.53 -17.75 23.10
N SER A 360 7.71 -16.74 22.82
CA SER A 360 6.39 -16.94 22.23
C SER A 360 6.48 -17.54 20.82
N ILE A 361 7.44 -17.10 19.99
CA ILE A 361 7.62 -17.58 18.61
C ILE A 361 8.18 -19.01 18.59
N ASN A 362 9.13 -19.33 19.47
CA ASN A 362 9.71 -20.68 19.57
C ASN A 362 8.73 -21.73 20.10
N ASN A 363 7.64 -21.34 20.76
CA ASN A 363 6.59 -22.25 21.23
C ASN A 363 5.53 -22.59 20.15
N PHE A 364 5.60 -22.01 18.95
CA PHE A 364 4.71 -22.29 17.82
C PHE A 364 5.38 -23.04 16.66
N ASN A 365 6.68 -23.32 16.77
CA ASN A 365 7.42 -24.27 15.93
C ASN A 365 7.67 -25.56 16.72
#